data_AF-A0A3L6Q0L9-F1
#
_entry.id   AF-A0A3L6Q0L9-F1
#
_cell.length_a   1.000
_cell.length_b   1.000
_cell.length_c   1.000
_cell.angle_alpha   90.00
_cell.angle_beta   90.00
_cell.angle_gamma   90.00
#
_symmetry.space_group_name_H-M   'P 1'
#
loop_
_entity.id
_entity.type
_entity.pdbx_description
1 polymer ?
#
loop_
_entity_poly.entity_id
_entity_poly.type
_entity_poly.pdbx_seq_one_letter_code
_entity_poly.pdbx_strand_id
1 'polypeptide(L)'
;MQEDVRLMKDMGMDAYRFSISWTRILPNGSLSGGVNREGVRYYNNLIDELLLKGVQPFVTLFHWDSPQALEDKYGGFLSPNIINDYRDYAEVCFKEFGDRVKHWITFNEPGGFCSAGYASGVLAPGRCSPWEQGKCSAGDSGTEPYTVCHHQLLAHAETVRLYKEKYQAVQGGKIGISLVSLWFLPLSPSKSNNNAVRRALDFTFGWFMDPLVGGDYPLNMKGLVGNRLPRFTKEQSEMLKGAFDFIGLNYYTTYYAANLPPANGLNVSYNTDFRSNLSGVRNGVPIGPQAASPWLYMYPRGFSDLLLYIKENYGNPTIYITENGFDEANNMSLPLQEALKDDTRIEYHHRHLLALLSAIRDGANVKGYFAWSLLDNFEWVNGYTIRFGLNFVDYNDGLKRYPKNSAHWFKEFLQK
;
A
#
# COMPACT_ATOMS: atom_id res chain seq x y z
N MET A 1 7.45 10.48 18.96
CA MET A 1 7.49 9.07 19.42
C MET A 1 6.63 8.87 20.68
N GLN A 2 7.09 9.24 21.89
CA GLN A 2 6.31 9.00 23.11
C GLN A 2 4.92 9.67 23.09
N GLU A 3 4.83 10.88 22.56
CA GLU A 3 3.54 11.57 22.37
C GLU A 3 2.60 10.79 21.44
N ASP A 4 3.10 10.35 20.28
CA ASP A 4 2.30 9.58 19.30
C ASP A 4 1.79 8.26 19.90
N VAL A 5 2.61 7.56 20.68
CA VAL A 5 2.19 6.32 21.37
C VAL A 5 1.14 6.59 22.45
N ARG A 6 1.26 7.71 23.19
CA ARG A 6 0.21 8.13 24.13
C ARG A 6 -1.12 8.40 23.42
N LEU A 7 -1.11 9.10 22.29
CA LEU A 7 -2.33 9.36 21.50
C LEU A 7 -3.01 8.06 21.08
N MET A 8 -2.25 7.07 20.57
CA MET A 8 -2.80 5.76 20.22
C MET A 8 -3.43 5.05 21.40
N LYS A 9 -2.77 5.10 22.57
CA LYS A 9 -3.31 4.50 23.79
C LYS A 9 -4.58 5.21 24.26
N ASP A 10 -4.60 6.54 24.24
CA ASP A 10 -5.73 7.36 24.67
C ASP A 10 -6.95 7.21 23.76
N MET A 11 -6.72 6.89 22.48
CA MET A 11 -7.76 6.53 21.51
C MET A 11 -8.24 5.08 21.65
N GLY A 12 -7.55 4.23 22.42
CA GLY A 12 -7.92 2.83 22.60
C GLY A 12 -7.52 1.90 21.44
N MET A 13 -6.49 2.25 20.67
CA MET A 13 -6.01 1.41 19.56
C MET A 13 -5.31 0.14 20.06
N ASP A 14 -5.62 -1.00 19.43
CA ASP A 14 -5.00 -2.31 19.76
C ASP A 14 -3.63 -2.51 19.09
N ALA A 15 -3.39 -1.86 17.95
CA ALA A 15 -2.21 -2.07 17.13
C ALA A 15 -1.79 -0.80 16.38
N TYR A 16 -0.50 -0.73 16.05
CA TYR A 16 0.07 0.34 15.23
C TYR A 16 0.86 -0.25 14.06
N ARG A 17 0.48 0.14 12.85
CA ARG A 17 1.25 -0.16 11.64
C ARG A 17 2.22 0.98 11.34
N PHE A 18 3.51 0.68 11.29
CA PHE A 18 4.55 1.62 10.88
C PHE A 18 5.58 0.94 9.98
N SER A 19 6.43 1.72 9.32
CA SER A 19 7.54 1.19 8.53
C SER A 19 8.89 1.38 9.22
N ILE A 20 9.81 0.45 8.97
CA ILE A 20 11.22 0.63 9.25
C ILE A 20 11.85 1.24 8.01
N SER A 21 12.50 2.39 8.18
CA SER A 21 13.26 3.01 7.11
C SER A 21 14.53 2.21 6.80
N TRP A 22 14.65 1.71 5.57
CA TRP A 22 15.80 0.88 5.14
C TRP A 22 17.11 1.64 5.32
N THR A 23 17.19 2.87 4.82
CA THR A 23 18.38 3.73 4.94
C THR A 23 18.76 4.07 6.39
N ARG A 24 17.80 4.01 7.33
CA ARG A 24 18.10 4.21 8.75
C ARG A 24 18.80 2.99 9.37
N ILE A 25 18.52 1.77 8.89
CA ILE A 25 19.16 0.53 9.35
C ILE A 25 20.47 0.27 8.60
N LEU A 26 20.45 0.39 7.26
CA LEU A 26 21.59 0.22 6.38
C LEU A 26 21.79 1.51 5.55
N PRO A 27 22.64 2.46 6.01
CA PRO A 27 22.81 3.76 5.34
C PRO A 27 23.25 3.66 3.87
N ASN A 28 24.09 2.68 3.53
CA ASN A 28 24.52 2.42 2.15
C ASN A 28 23.63 1.36 1.45
N GLY A 29 22.48 1.03 2.02
CA GLY A 29 21.51 0.05 1.54
C GLY A 29 21.89 -1.42 1.68
N SER A 30 23.18 -1.75 1.75
CA SER A 30 23.67 -3.14 1.87
C SER A 30 24.47 -3.36 3.15
N LEU A 31 24.63 -4.63 3.55
CA LEU A 31 25.39 -5.03 4.74
C LEU A 31 26.86 -4.59 4.72
N SER A 32 27.44 -4.37 3.53
CA SER A 32 28.82 -3.90 3.40
C SER A 32 29.03 -2.49 3.98
N GLY A 33 27.96 -1.68 4.08
CA GLY A 33 27.98 -0.38 4.74
C GLY A 33 27.89 -0.45 6.27
N GLY A 34 27.67 -1.63 6.84
CA GLY A 34 27.43 -1.84 8.25
C GLY A 34 26.00 -1.51 8.69
N VAL A 35 25.63 -2.02 9.86
CA VAL A 35 24.34 -1.77 10.50
C VAL A 35 24.43 -0.53 11.38
N ASN A 36 23.59 0.47 11.14
CA ASN A 36 23.49 1.67 11.97
C ASN A 36 22.79 1.35 13.31
N ARG A 37 23.58 1.23 14.37
CA ARG A 37 23.09 0.88 15.72
C ARG A 37 22.19 1.93 16.35
N GLU A 38 22.33 3.20 16.01
CA GLU A 38 21.39 4.24 16.48
C GLU A 38 20.02 4.10 15.81
N GLY A 39 20.00 3.72 14.52
CA GLY A 39 18.77 3.39 13.81
C GLY A 39 18.05 2.21 14.44
N VAL A 40 18.80 1.14 14.76
CA VAL A 40 18.26 -0.02 15.49
C VAL A 40 17.72 0.38 16.87
N ARG A 41 18.46 1.20 17.63
CA ARG A 41 18.03 1.70 18.94
C ARG A 41 16.72 2.46 18.86
N TYR A 42 16.54 3.30 17.84
CA TYR A 42 15.29 4.04 17.64
C TYR A 42 14.07 3.09 17.54
N TYR A 43 14.13 2.08 16.67
CA TYR A 43 13.00 1.16 16.51
C TYR A 43 12.80 0.25 17.72
N ASN A 44 13.87 -0.16 18.41
CA ASN A 44 13.75 -0.85 19.69
C ASN A 44 12.94 -0.01 20.69
N ASN A 45 13.31 1.26 20.89
CA ASN A 45 12.59 2.16 21.80
C ASN A 45 11.11 2.35 21.40
N LEU A 46 10.82 2.46 20.10
CA LEU A 46 9.44 2.56 19.61
C LEU A 46 8.64 1.28 19.89
N ILE A 47 9.20 0.13 19.55
CA ILE A 47 8.56 -1.19 19.74
C ILE A 47 8.30 -1.45 21.22
N ASP A 48 9.28 -1.15 22.08
CA ASP A 48 9.15 -1.32 23.52
C ASP A 48 8.08 -0.37 24.08
N GLU A 49 8.06 0.91 23.69
CA GLU A 49 7.03 1.85 24.14
C GLU A 49 5.62 1.43 23.70
N LEU A 50 5.46 0.95 22.46
CA LEU A 50 4.17 0.41 21.96
C LEU A 50 3.69 -0.76 22.82
N LEU A 51 4.56 -1.75 23.04
CA LEU A 51 4.22 -2.95 23.81
C LEU A 51 3.95 -2.63 25.28
N LEU A 52 4.69 -1.69 25.88
CA LEU A 52 4.45 -1.21 27.25
C LEU A 52 3.06 -0.58 27.40
N LYS A 53 2.49 0.00 26.33
CA LYS A 53 1.11 0.52 26.31
C LYS A 53 0.07 -0.51 25.86
N GLY A 54 0.50 -1.72 25.52
CA GLY A 54 -0.36 -2.79 25.01
C GLY A 54 -0.78 -2.61 23.56
N VAL A 55 -0.03 -1.82 22.78
CA VAL A 55 -0.26 -1.61 21.33
C VAL A 55 0.65 -2.56 20.55
N GLN A 56 0.07 -3.43 19.72
CA GLN A 56 0.83 -4.41 18.94
C GLN A 56 1.50 -3.78 17.70
N PRO A 57 2.80 -4.00 17.46
CA PRO A 57 3.46 -3.50 16.26
C PRO A 57 3.17 -4.37 15.03
N PHE A 58 2.69 -3.73 13.96
CA PHE A 58 2.64 -4.28 12.60
C PHE A 58 3.70 -3.57 11.75
N VAL A 59 4.76 -4.27 11.36
CA VAL A 59 5.94 -3.62 10.80
C VAL A 59 6.03 -3.84 9.30
N THR A 60 6.06 -2.73 8.55
CA THR A 60 6.33 -2.73 7.11
C THR A 60 7.84 -2.58 6.86
N LEU A 61 8.44 -3.50 6.11
CA LEU A 61 9.88 -3.49 5.83
C LEU A 61 10.25 -2.47 4.76
N PHE A 62 9.42 -2.32 3.71
CA PHE A 62 9.63 -1.35 2.64
C PHE A 62 8.37 -0.53 2.38
N HIS A 63 8.51 0.79 2.49
CA HIS A 63 7.45 1.75 2.22
C HIS A 63 8.00 2.86 1.31
N TRP A 64 8.40 2.45 0.10
CA TRP A 64 8.85 3.32 -0.99
C TRP A 64 10.10 4.15 -0.67
N ASP A 65 10.92 3.66 0.26
CA ASP A 65 12.06 4.35 0.84
C ASP A 65 13.40 3.72 0.42
N SER A 66 13.51 3.40 -0.88
CA SER A 66 14.70 2.80 -1.49
C SER A 66 15.98 3.56 -1.14
N PRO A 67 17.06 2.88 -0.71
CA PRO A 67 18.34 3.54 -0.49
C PRO A 67 18.91 4.14 -1.78
N GLN A 68 19.18 5.45 -1.77
CA GLN A 68 19.79 6.15 -2.90
C GLN A 68 21.11 5.51 -3.34
N ALA A 69 21.90 4.99 -2.40
CA ALA A 69 23.15 4.29 -2.70
C ALA A 69 22.95 3.04 -3.61
N LEU A 70 21.80 2.36 -3.52
CA LEU A 70 21.49 1.21 -4.37
C LEU A 70 20.91 1.66 -5.72
N GLU A 71 20.16 2.76 -5.73
CA GLU A 71 19.74 3.43 -6.97
C GLU A 71 20.95 3.89 -7.79
N ASP A 72 21.92 4.55 -7.18
CA ASP A 72 23.13 5.00 -7.87
C ASP A 72 24.01 3.82 -8.34
N LYS A 73 24.09 2.75 -7.53
CA LYS A 73 24.97 1.60 -7.81
C LYS A 73 24.47 0.74 -8.96
N TYR A 74 23.17 0.51 -9.07
CA TYR A 74 22.62 -0.39 -10.08
C TYR A 74 21.17 -0.10 -10.51
N GLY A 75 20.61 1.07 -10.18
CA GLY A 75 19.23 1.43 -10.51
C GLY A 75 18.18 0.77 -9.63
N GLY A 76 18.56 0.42 -8.39
CA GLY A 76 17.62 -0.08 -7.37
C GLY A 76 16.81 -1.27 -7.87
N PHE A 77 15.48 -1.15 -7.87
CA PHE A 77 14.59 -2.23 -8.28
C PHE A 77 14.59 -2.54 -9.78
N LEU A 78 15.27 -1.77 -10.63
CA LEU A 78 15.49 -2.17 -12.03
C LEU A 78 16.49 -3.31 -12.17
N SER A 79 17.31 -3.56 -11.14
CA SER A 79 18.32 -4.61 -11.15
C SER A 79 17.93 -5.78 -10.24
N PRO A 80 18.17 -7.04 -10.64
CA PRO A 80 17.92 -8.20 -9.79
C PRO A 80 18.82 -8.22 -8.54
N ASN A 81 19.89 -7.43 -8.49
CA ASN A 81 20.77 -7.31 -7.32
C ASN A 81 20.01 -6.84 -6.06
N ILE A 82 18.95 -6.05 -6.23
CA ILE A 82 18.11 -5.56 -5.12
C ILE A 82 17.50 -6.68 -4.29
N ILE A 83 17.28 -7.86 -4.90
CA ILE A 83 16.62 -9.00 -4.25
C ILE A 83 17.44 -9.47 -3.05
N ASN A 84 18.76 -9.58 -3.23
CA ASN A 84 19.66 -9.99 -2.16
C ASN A 84 19.85 -8.88 -1.12
N ASP A 85 20.05 -7.63 -1.55
CA ASP A 85 20.21 -6.50 -0.62
C ASP A 85 18.94 -6.30 0.26
N TYR A 86 17.75 -6.45 -0.33
CA TYR A 86 16.48 -6.40 0.40
C TYR A 86 16.32 -7.56 1.37
N ARG A 87 16.62 -8.79 0.94
CA ARG A 87 16.59 -9.98 1.81
C ARG A 87 17.52 -9.82 3.00
N ASP A 88 18.73 -9.33 2.78
CA ASP A 88 19.73 -9.13 3.82
C ASP A 88 19.29 -8.02 4.81
N TYR A 89 18.71 -6.93 4.32
CA TYR A 89 18.06 -5.92 5.15
C TYR A 89 16.92 -6.48 6.00
N ALA A 90 16.02 -7.25 5.40
CA ALA A 90 14.92 -7.89 6.11
C ALA A 90 15.45 -8.85 7.19
N GLU A 91 16.53 -9.58 6.90
CA GLU A 91 17.15 -10.46 7.89
C GLU A 91 17.69 -9.69 9.10
N VAL A 92 18.30 -8.51 8.89
CA VAL A 92 18.70 -7.64 10.01
C VAL A 92 17.48 -7.27 10.85
N CYS A 93 16.37 -6.89 10.23
CA CYS A 93 15.14 -6.55 10.95
C CYS A 93 14.59 -7.74 11.75
N PHE A 94 14.56 -8.95 11.17
CA PHE A 94 14.12 -10.16 11.88
C PHE A 94 14.99 -10.49 13.08
N LYS A 95 16.33 -10.36 12.95
CA LYS A 95 17.27 -10.61 14.04
C LYS A 95 17.13 -9.60 15.17
N GLU A 96 16.97 -8.32 14.84
CA GLU A 96 16.99 -7.24 15.83
C GLU A 96 15.63 -7.02 16.52
N PHE A 97 14.51 -7.32 15.84
CA PHE A 97 13.18 -6.96 16.33
C PHE A 97 12.17 -8.11 16.39
N GLY A 98 12.46 -9.26 15.76
CA GLY A 98 11.50 -10.37 15.64
C GLY A 98 11.19 -11.12 16.94
N ASP A 99 11.98 -10.89 17.99
CA ASP A 99 11.66 -11.34 19.35
C ASP A 99 10.36 -10.71 19.87
N ARG A 100 10.05 -9.46 19.46
CA ARG A 100 8.88 -8.68 19.88
C ARG A 100 7.86 -8.46 18.75
N VAL A 101 8.30 -8.23 17.52
CA VAL A 101 7.41 -8.00 16.36
C VAL A 101 6.86 -9.33 15.85
N LYS A 102 5.52 -9.45 15.79
CA LYS A 102 4.82 -10.68 15.37
C LYS A 102 4.03 -10.56 14.07
N HIS A 103 4.01 -9.39 13.45
CA HIS A 103 3.34 -9.15 12.18
C HIS A 103 4.25 -8.34 11.26
N TRP A 104 4.77 -9.00 10.23
CA TRP A 104 5.67 -8.42 9.22
C TRP A 104 4.94 -8.22 7.91
N ILE A 105 5.14 -7.07 7.28
CA ILE A 105 4.65 -6.73 5.96
C ILE A 105 5.88 -6.43 5.10
N THR A 106 6.12 -7.18 4.04
CA THR A 106 7.34 -7.00 3.23
C THR A 106 7.32 -5.68 2.46
N PHE A 107 6.26 -5.46 1.68
CA PHE A 107 6.11 -4.31 0.80
C PHE A 107 4.77 -3.64 1.06
N ASN A 108 4.75 -2.31 1.06
CA ASN A 108 3.53 -1.52 0.91
C ASN A 108 3.27 -1.20 -0.55
N GLU A 109 2.07 -1.50 -1.04
CA GLU A 109 1.54 -1.06 -2.34
C GLU A 109 2.56 -1.17 -3.50
N PRO A 110 3.14 -2.36 -3.73
CA PRO A 110 4.24 -2.49 -4.68
C PRO A 110 3.84 -2.10 -6.11
N GLY A 111 2.59 -2.35 -6.52
CA GLY A 111 2.05 -1.89 -7.82
C GLY A 111 1.91 -0.36 -7.91
N GLY A 112 1.57 0.30 -6.79
CA GLY A 112 1.58 1.75 -6.68
C GLY A 112 2.99 2.30 -6.89
N PHE A 113 3.99 1.75 -6.19
CA PHE A 113 5.40 2.12 -6.36
C PHE A 113 5.87 1.99 -7.81
N CYS A 114 5.62 0.84 -8.46
CA CYS A 114 6.05 0.62 -9.85
C CYS A 114 5.39 1.60 -10.83
N SER A 115 4.07 1.78 -10.72
CA SER A 115 3.32 2.63 -11.66
C SER A 115 3.59 4.12 -11.44
N ALA A 116 3.70 4.57 -10.20
CA ALA A 116 3.96 5.96 -9.87
C ALA A 116 5.42 6.37 -10.11
N GLY A 117 6.37 5.48 -9.80
CA GLY A 117 7.81 5.75 -9.90
C GLY A 117 8.43 5.48 -11.27
N TYR A 118 7.86 4.53 -12.04
CA TYR A 118 8.46 4.04 -13.30
C TYR A 118 7.51 4.06 -14.51
N ALA A 119 6.21 4.36 -14.34
CA ALA A 119 5.27 4.54 -15.46
C ALA A 119 4.84 5.99 -15.64
N SER A 120 4.18 6.57 -14.66
CA SER A 120 3.79 8.00 -14.68
C SER A 120 4.95 8.91 -14.34
N GLY A 121 5.92 8.43 -13.55
CA GLY A 121 7.13 9.15 -13.17
C GLY A 121 6.88 10.34 -12.24
N VAL A 122 5.75 10.35 -11.54
CA VAL A 122 5.40 11.45 -10.61
C VAL A 122 6.01 11.24 -9.22
N LEU A 123 6.28 9.99 -8.82
CA LEU A 123 6.96 9.66 -7.57
C LEU A 123 8.42 9.25 -7.82
N ALA A 124 9.24 9.25 -6.78
CA ALA A 124 10.62 8.77 -6.86
C ALA A 124 10.68 7.32 -7.38
N PRO A 125 11.67 6.97 -8.23
CA PRO A 125 12.79 7.81 -8.68
C PRO A 125 12.47 8.78 -9.84
N GLY A 126 11.20 8.88 -10.26
CA GLY A 126 10.78 9.86 -11.28
C GLY A 126 11.18 9.44 -12.68
N ARG A 127 11.00 8.15 -13.02
CA ARG A 127 11.31 7.58 -14.33
C ARG A 127 10.03 7.33 -15.12
N CYS A 128 10.06 7.71 -16.39
CA CYS A 128 8.94 7.51 -17.30
C CYS A 128 9.36 7.79 -18.75
N SER A 129 8.57 7.33 -19.71
CA SER A 129 8.71 7.74 -21.10
C SER A 129 8.40 9.24 -21.25
N PRO A 130 9.00 9.96 -22.23
CA PRO A 130 8.92 11.42 -22.31
C PRO A 130 7.51 12.03 -22.46
N TRP A 131 6.53 11.24 -22.92
CA TRP A 131 5.14 11.66 -23.13
C TRP A 131 4.24 11.47 -21.90
N GLU A 132 4.75 10.90 -20.82
CA GLU A 132 3.99 10.65 -19.60
C GLU A 132 3.87 11.91 -18.72
N GLN A 133 3.02 11.80 -17.69
CA GLN A 133 2.71 12.91 -16.79
C GLN A 133 3.96 13.55 -16.16
N GLY A 134 4.92 12.74 -15.72
CA GLY A 134 6.16 13.20 -15.09
C GLY A 134 7.14 13.90 -16.04
N LYS A 135 6.94 13.78 -17.37
CA LYS A 135 7.82 14.35 -18.41
C LYS A 135 9.31 14.05 -18.16
N CYS A 136 9.59 12.80 -17.82
CA CYS A 136 10.90 12.39 -17.34
C CYS A 136 11.95 12.43 -18.45
N SER A 137 13.19 12.71 -18.07
CA SER A 137 14.35 12.70 -18.97
C SER A 137 14.89 11.29 -19.26
N ALA A 138 14.47 10.30 -18.47
CA ALA A 138 14.86 8.91 -18.59
C ALA A 138 13.74 7.98 -18.11
N GLY A 139 13.72 6.76 -18.65
CA GLY A 139 12.76 5.73 -18.29
C GLY A 139 12.05 5.15 -19.50
N ASP A 140 11.36 4.04 -19.28
CA ASP A 140 10.47 3.41 -20.25
C ASP A 140 9.23 2.87 -19.53
N SER A 141 8.13 3.61 -19.65
CA SER A 141 6.86 3.31 -19.00
C SER A 141 6.20 2.03 -19.51
N GLY A 142 6.65 1.51 -20.65
CA GLY A 142 6.21 0.25 -21.21
C GLY A 142 6.95 -0.97 -20.65
N THR A 143 8.12 -0.82 -20.02
CA THR A 143 8.95 -1.96 -19.60
C THR A 143 9.39 -1.89 -18.13
N GLU A 144 9.85 -0.72 -17.67
CA GLU A 144 10.40 -0.55 -16.33
C GLU A 144 9.45 -0.91 -15.20
N PRO A 145 8.15 -0.54 -15.22
CA PRO A 145 7.20 -0.93 -14.17
C PRO A 145 7.10 -2.46 -14.01
N TYR A 146 7.16 -3.20 -15.12
CA TYR A 146 7.09 -4.66 -15.11
C TYR A 146 8.37 -5.29 -14.55
N THR A 147 9.54 -4.77 -14.91
CA THR A 147 10.83 -5.20 -14.35
C THR A 147 10.89 -4.96 -12.84
N VAL A 148 10.51 -3.75 -12.39
CA VAL A 148 10.54 -3.35 -10.97
C VAL A 148 9.59 -4.21 -10.14
N CYS A 149 8.35 -4.40 -10.60
CA CYS A 149 7.37 -5.22 -9.90
C CYS A 149 7.74 -6.70 -9.88
N HIS A 150 8.39 -7.19 -10.95
CA HIS A 150 8.93 -8.56 -10.97
C HIS A 150 10.01 -8.76 -9.89
N HIS A 151 10.97 -7.83 -9.78
CA HIS A 151 11.99 -7.91 -8.73
C HIS A 151 11.41 -7.75 -7.32
N GLN A 152 10.38 -6.91 -7.12
CA GLN A 152 9.67 -6.83 -5.83
C GLN A 152 8.98 -8.15 -5.46
N LEU A 153 8.32 -8.83 -6.39
CA LEU A 153 7.71 -10.16 -6.15
C LEU A 153 8.77 -11.19 -5.75
N LEU A 154 9.92 -11.22 -6.44
CA LEU A 154 11.01 -12.14 -6.10
C LEU A 154 11.66 -11.80 -4.75
N ALA A 155 11.89 -10.52 -4.46
CA ALA A 155 12.41 -10.06 -3.18
C ALA A 155 11.47 -10.37 -2.02
N HIS A 156 10.16 -10.21 -2.23
CA HIS A 156 9.12 -10.64 -1.29
C HIS A 156 9.19 -12.13 -1.02
N ALA A 157 9.17 -12.95 -2.06
CA ALA A 157 9.14 -14.41 -1.93
C ALA A 157 10.41 -14.98 -1.26
N GLU A 158 11.60 -14.48 -1.61
CA GLU A 158 12.86 -14.84 -0.93
C GLU A 158 12.85 -14.44 0.56
N THR A 159 12.29 -13.27 0.87
CA THR A 159 12.21 -12.77 2.26
C THR A 159 11.21 -13.58 3.09
N VAL A 160 10.07 -13.95 2.52
CA VAL A 160 9.08 -14.81 3.18
C VAL A 160 9.65 -16.20 3.39
N ARG A 161 10.31 -16.77 2.37
CA ARG A 161 10.98 -18.06 2.48
C ARG A 161 12.01 -18.05 3.60
N LEU A 162 12.88 -17.04 3.65
CA LEU A 162 13.84 -16.85 4.73
C LEU A 162 13.16 -16.78 6.11
N TYR A 163 12.10 -15.98 6.25
CA TYR A 163 11.39 -15.85 7.52
C TYR A 163 10.77 -17.18 7.96
N LYS A 164 10.05 -17.87 7.07
CA LYS A 164 9.39 -19.15 7.35
C LYS A 164 10.39 -20.25 7.72
N GLU A 165 11.49 -20.36 6.98
CA GLU A 165 12.50 -21.41 7.20
C GLU A 165 13.33 -21.18 8.47
N LYS A 166 13.70 -19.94 8.77
CA LYS A 166 14.72 -19.64 9.80
C LYS A 166 14.17 -19.01 11.07
N TYR A 167 13.10 -18.22 10.98
CA TYR A 167 12.65 -17.35 12.08
C TYR A 167 11.26 -17.70 12.61
N GLN A 168 10.33 -18.14 11.76
CA GLN A 168 8.92 -18.30 12.13
C GLN A 168 8.71 -19.30 13.27
N ALA A 169 9.41 -20.44 13.25
CA ALA A 169 9.28 -21.46 14.30
C ALA A 169 9.77 -20.97 15.68
N VAL A 170 10.75 -20.07 15.71
CA VAL A 170 11.35 -19.55 16.96
C VAL A 170 10.66 -18.27 17.42
N GLN A 171 10.28 -17.39 16.48
CA GLN A 171 9.70 -16.08 16.76
C GLN A 171 8.18 -16.11 16.85
N GLY A 172 7.51 -17.09 16.23
CA GLY A 172 6.05 -17.27 16.29
C GLY A 172 5.25 -16.15 15.60
N GLY A 173 5.87 -15.34 14.74
CA GLY A 173 5.18 -14.28 14.01
C GLY A 173 4.64 -14.72 12.63
N LYS A 174 3.87 -13.83 12.01
CA LYS A 174 3.31 -13.97 10.66
C LYS A 174 3.93 -12.96 9.71
N ILE A 175 4.05 -13.33 8.44
CA ILE A 175 4.56 -12.44 7.40
C ILE A 175 3.61 -12.38 6.20
N GLY A 176 3.43 -11.19 5.65
CA GLY A 176 2.54 -10.94 4.51
C GLY A 176 3.01 -9.76 3.67
N ILE A 177 2.11 -9.26 2.82
CA ILE A 177 2.33 -8.12 1.93
C ILE A 177 1.08 -7.24 1.91
N SER A 178 1.24 -5.92 1.83
CA SER A 178 0.13 -4.98 1.72
C SER A 178 -0.09 -4.60 0.26
N LEU A 179 -1.23 -4.98 -0.30
CA LEU A 179 -1.62 -4.68 -1.67
C LEU A 179 -2.67 -3.58 -1.68
N VAL A 180 -2.47 -2.58 -2.53
CA VAL A 180 -3.52 -1.63 -2.86
C VAL A 180 -4.45 -2.22 -3.91
N SER A 181 -5.73 -2.00 -3.70
CA SER A 181 -6.71 -2.27 -4.75
C SER A 181 -7.85 -1.28 -4.67
N LEU A 182 -8.40 -1.02 -5.84
CA LEU A 182 -9.63 -0.27 -6.03
C LEU A 182 -10.71 -1.26 -6.43
N TRP A 183 -11.96 -0.88 -6.22
CA TRP A 183 -13.05 -1.58 -6.88
C TRP A 183 -13.41 -0.92 -8.20
N PHE A 184 -13.94 -1.71 -9.13
CA PHE A 184 -14.33 -1.23 -10.45
C PHE A 184 -15.75 -1.67 -10.80
N LEU A 185 -16.56 -0.70 -11.19
CA LEU A 185 -17.90 -0.93 -11.74
C LEU A 185 -17.88 -0.74 -13.26
N PRO A 186 -18.67 -1.48 -14.04
CA PRO A 186 -18.76 -1.19 -15.46
C PRO A 186 -19.45 0.17 -15.68
N LEU A 187 -18.92 1.00 -16.59
CA LEU A 187 -19.53 2.30 -16.89
C LEU A 187 -20.99 2.15 -17.36
N SER A 188 -21.27 1.12 -18.14
CA SER A 188 -22.61 0.72 -18.59
C SER A 188 -22.72 -0.82 -18.63
N PRO A 189 -23.93 -1.39 -18.58
CA PRO A 189 -24.13 -2.85 -18.57
C PRO A 189 -23.86 -3.46 -19.95
N SER A 190 -22.58 -3.64 -20.28
CA SER A 190 -22.14 -4.22 -21.53
C SER A 190 -21.02 -5.24 -21.28
N LYS A 191 -20.94 -6.26 -22.14
CA LYS A 191 -19.87 -7.27 -22.06
C LYS A 191 -18.48 -6.64 -22.18
N SER A 192 -18.32 -5.61 -23.01
CA SER A 192 -17.04 -4.91 -23.18
C SER A 192 -16.62 -4.18 -21.90
N ASN A 193 -17.52 -3.48 -21.23
CA ASN A 193 -17.21 -2.79 -19.96
C ASN A 193 -16.99 -3.78 -18.81
N ASN A 194 -17.71 -4.90 -18.78
CA ASN A 194 -17.42 -5.98 -17.82
C ASN A 194 -16.02 -6.58 -18.04
N ASN A 195 -15.59 -6.74 -19.29
CA ASN A 195 -14.21 -7.15 -19.59
C ASN A 195 -13.19 -6.08 -19.19
N ALA A 196 -13.53 -4.79 -19.32
CA ALA A 196 -12.69 -3.67 -18.88
C ALA A 196 -12.49 -3.69 -17.35
N VAL A 197 -13.57 -3.95 -16.59
CA VAL A 197 -13.51 -4.15 -15.13
C VAL A 197 -12.54 -5.28 -14.76
N ARG A 198 -12.64 -6.45 -15.42
CA ARG A 198 -11.74 -7.58 -15.18
C ARG A 198 -10.28 -7.22 -15.45
N ARG A 199 -10.00 -6.56 -16.57
CA ARG A 199 -8.63 -6.10 -16.87
C ARG A 199 -8.13 -5.09 -15.85
N ALA A 200 -8.96 -4.15 -15.39
CA ALA A 200 -8.57 -3.19 -14.37
C ALA A 200 -8.24 -3.87 -13.04
N LEU A 201 -9.03 -4.86 -12.61
CA LEU A 201 -8.74 -5.68 -11.42
C LEU A 201 -7.44 -6.49 -11.58
N ASP A 202 -7.26 -7.16 -12.73
CA ASP A 202 -6.07 -7.95 -13.01
C ASP A 202 -4.79 -7.10 -12.99
N PHE A 203 -4.83 -5.88 -13.55
CA PHE A 203 -3.66 -5.00 -13.59
C PHE A 203 -3.40 -4.24 -12.27
N THR A 204 -4.38 -4.19 -11.35
CA THR A 204 -4.20 -3.53 -10.06
C THR A 204 -3.93 -4.52 -8.93
N PHE A 205 -4.87 -5.42 -8.66
CA PHE A 205 -4.77 -6.40 -7.59
C PHE A 205 -4.16 -7.72 -8.07
N GLY A 206 -4.64 -8.24 -9.20
CA GLY A 206 -4.19 -9.52 -9.75
C GLY A 206 -2.70 -9.54 -10.10
N TRP A 207 -2.11 -8.38 -10.43
CA TRP A 207 -0.70 -8.26 -10.79
C TRP A 207 0.23 -8.83 -9.71
N PHE A 208 -0.16 -8.71 -8.45
CA PHE A 208 0.53 -9.32 -7.32
C PHE A 208 -0.19 -10.55 -6.78
N MET A 209 -1.52 -10.52 -6.68
CA MET A 209 -2.26 -11.62 -6.04
C MET A 209 -2.19 -12.92 -6.86
N ASP A 210 -2.25 -12.87 -8.19
CA ASP A 210 -2.19 -14.07 -9.04
C ASP A 210 -0.81 -14.77 -8.92
N PRO A 211 0.35 -14.06 -8.97
CA PRO A 211 1.63 -14.68 -8.66
C PRO A 211 1.68 -15.33 -7.27
N LEU A 212 1.11 -14.68 -6.24
CA LEU A 212 1.15 -15.19 -4.87
C LEU A 212 0.26 -16.44 -4.66
N VAL A 213 -0.79 -16.62 -5.46
CA VAL A 213 -1.70 -17.77 -5.33
C VAL A 213 -1.38 -18.86 -6.36
N GLY A 214 -1.15 -18.46 -7.61
CA GLY A 214 -0.98 -19.35 -8.76
C GLY A 214 0.45 -19.45 -9.29
N GLY A 215 1.37 -18.61 -8.82
CA GLY A 215 2.79 -18.64 -9.23
C GLY A 215 3.07 -18.02 -10.61
N ASP A 216 2.11 -17.32 -11.22
CA ASP A 216 2.26 -16.65 -12.50
C ASP A 216 1.34 -15.43 -12.61
N TYR A 217 1.59 -14.54 -13.57
CA TYR A 217 0.80 -13.34 -13.80
C TYR A 217 -0.59 -13.63 -14.41
N PRO A 218 -1.58 -12.73 -14.23
CA PRO A 218 -2.91 -12.87 -14.83
C PRO A 218 -2.86 -13.06 -16.35
N LEU A 219 -3.76 -13.89 -16.89
CA LEU A 219 -3.82 -14.15 -18.34
C LEU A 219 -4.07 -12.89 -19.18
N ASN A 220 -4.88 -11.95 -18.69
CA ASN A 220 -5.09 -10.67 -19.37
C ASN A 220 -3.79 -9.86 -19.46
N MET A 221 -2.98 -9.84 -18.40
CA MET A 221 -1.68 -9.17 -18.43
C MET A 221 -0.74 -9.84 -19.43
N LYS A 222 -0.62 -11.17 -19.39
CA LYS A 222 0.23 -11.92 -20.32
C LYS A 222 -0.16 -11.69 -21.78
N GLY A 223 -1.46 -11.67 -22.07
CA GLY A 223 -1.98 -11.46 -23.42
C GLY A 223 -1.82 -10.02 -23.95
N LEU A 224 -1.94 -9.01 -23.08
CA LEU A 224 -1.88 -7.60 -23.48
C LEU A 224 -0.45 -7.03 -23.48
N VAL A 225 0.37 -7.43 -22.52
CA VAL A 225 1.72 -6.93 -22.31
C VAL A 225 2.75 -7.71 -23.15
N GLY A 226 2.56 -9.02 -23.28
CA GLY A 226 3.42 -9.89 -24.07
C GLY A 226 4.86 -9.94 -23.54
N ASN A 227 5.84 -9.76 -24.42
CA ASN A 227 7.27 -9.93 -24.10
C ASN A 227 7.84 -8.88 -23.14
N ARG A 228 7.11 -7.78 -22.88
CA ARG A 228 7.52 -6.76 -21.88
C ARG A 228 7.26 -7.24 -20.45
N LEU A 229 6.39 -8.23 -20.26
CA LEU A 229 6.14 -8.84 -18.96
C LEU A 229 7.19 -9.94 -18.73
N PRO A 230 8.04 -9.83 -17.68
CA PRO A 230 9.00 -10.86 -17.36
C PRO A 230 8.33 -12.21 -17.09
N ARG A 231 9.09 -13.30 -17.19
CA ARG A 231 8.61 -14.65 -16.92
C ARG A 231 9.31 -15.21 -15.70
N PHE A 232 8.53 -15.83 -14.82
CA PHE A 232 9.09 -16.59 -13.70
C PHE A 232 9.70 -17.90 -14.22
N THR A 233 10.86 -18.28 -13.67
CA THR A 233 11.32 -19.67 -13.78
C THR A 233 10.40 -20.59 -12.98
N LYS A 234 10.55 -21.90 -13.16
CA LYS A 234 9.77 -22.87 -12.38
C LYS A 234 10.03 -22.72 -10.88
N GLU A 235 11.29 -22.52 -10.49
CA GLU A 235 11.70 -22.35 -9.10
C GLU A 235 11.09 -21.07 -8.50
N GLN A 236 11.12 -19.96 -9.25
CA GLN A 236 10.52 -18.70 -8.83
C GLN A 236 9.00 -18.81 -8.69
N SER A 237 8.34 -19.50 -9.63
CA SER A 237 6.90 -19.75 -9.60
C SER A 237 6.49 -20.53 -8.35
N GLU A 238 7.21 -21.60 -8.01
CA GLU A 238 6.91 -22.37 -6.80
C GLU A 238 7.24 -21.61 -5.52
N MET A 239 8.28 -20.76 -5.52
CA MET A 239 8.61 -19.92 -4.37
C MET A 239 7.53 -18.86 -4.07
N LEU A 240 6.83 -18.37 -5.10
CA LEU A 240 5.78 -17.36 -4.97
C LEU A 240 4.47 -17.92 -4.41
N LYS A 241 4.09 -19.15 -4.80
CA LYS A 241 2.82 -19.76 -4.40
C LYS A 241 2.75 -19.91 -2.88
N GLY A 242 1.78 -19.23 -2.26
CA GLY A 242 1.58 -19.26 -0.82
C GLY A 242 2.67 -18.53 -0.02
N ALA A 243 3.42 -17.62 -0.65
CA ALA A 243 4.43 -16.79 0.00
C ALA A 243 3.83 -15.72 0.93
N PHE A 244 2.81 -16.05 1.71
CA PHE A 244 2.22 -15.15 2.71
C PHE A 244 1.48 -15.97 3.78
N ASP A 245 1.33 -15.40 4.96
CA ASP A 245 0.43 -15.90 6.02
C ASP A 245 -0.86 -15.07 6.10
N PHE A 246 -0.82 -13.84 5.62
CA PHE A 246 -1.94 -12.92 5.50
C PHE A 246 -1.72 -11.92 4.37
N ILE A 247 -2.80 -11.29 3.90
CA ILE A 247 -2.76 -10.17 2.96
C ILE A 247 -3.16 -8.89 3.71
N GLY A 248 -2.32 -7.86 3.62
CA GLY A 248 -2.72 -6.50 3.93
C GLY A 248 -3.49 -5.94 2.74
N LEU A 249 -4.66 -5.34 2.97
CA LEU A 249 -5.45 -4.68 1.94
C LEU A 249 -5.51 -3.18 2.21
N ASN A 250 -5.04 -2.39 1.26
CA ASN A 250 -5.23 -0.95 1.24
C ASN A 250 -6.36 -0.64 0.27
N TYR A 251 -7.45 -0.05 0.79
CA TYR A 251 -8.60 0.33 -0.03
C TYR A 251 -8.99 1.76 0.30
N TYR A 252 -9.31 2.53 -0.75
CA TYR A 252 -9.70 3.93 -0.60
C TYR A 252 -10.95 4.30 -1.40
N THR A 253 -11.09 3.79 -2.64
CA THR A 253 -12.03 4.34 -3.62
C THR A 253 -12.51 3.29 -4.64
N THR A 254 -13.46 3.69 -5.49
CA THR A 254 -14.02 2.89 -6.59
C THR A 254 -14.13 3.75 -7.85
N TYR A 255 -13.91 3.13 -9.02
CA TYR A 255 -14.05 3.79 -10.32
C TYR A 255 -15.04 3.07 -11.23
N TYR A 256 -15.64 3.80 -12.16
CA TYR A 256 -16.23 3.20 -13.34
C TYR A 256 -15.14 2.86 -14.37
N ALA A 257 -15.24 1.67 -14.98
CA ALA A 257 -14.37 1.22 -16.05
C ALA A 257 -15.13 1.12 -17.38
N ALA A 258 -14.57 1.69 -18.43
CA ALA A 258 -15.06 1.58 -19.79
C ALA A 258 -14.00 0.98 -20.71
N ASN A 259 -14.42 0.14 -21.65
CA ASN A 259 -13.50 -0.50 -22.58
C ASN A 259 -12.87 0.53 -23.53
N LEU A 260 -11.54 0.47 -23.68
CA LEU A 260 -10.83 1.16 -24.75
C LEU A 260 -10.52 0.20 -25.92
N PRO A 261 -10.56 0.69 -27.17
CA PRO A 261 -10.11 -0.09 -28.32
C PRO A 261 -8.59 -0.38 -28.21
N PRO A 262 -8.05 -1.34 -29.00
CA PRO A 262 -6.61 -1.56 -29.06
C PRO A 262 -5.85 -0.26 -29.36
N ALA A 263 -4.79 0.01 -28.59
CA ALA A 263 -3.88 1.10 -28.91
C ALA A 263 -3.17 0.82 -30.24
N ASN A 264 -2.84 1.89 -30.98
CA ASN A 264 -2.08 1.81 -32.25
C ASN A 264 -0.60 1.44 -32.04
N GLY A 265 -0.18 1.09 -30.82
CA GLY A 265 1.18 0.72 -30.46
C GLY A 265 2.13 1.90 -30.26
N LEU A 266 1.67 3.14 -30.46
CA LEU A 266 2.41 4.34 -30.11
C LEU A 266 2.25 4.61 -28.62
N ASN A 267 3.31 5.14 -27.99
CA ASN A 267 3.30 5.54 -26.59
C ASN A 267 2.89 4.41 -25.62
N VAL A 268 3.51 3.24 -25.78
CA VAL A 268 3.28 2.07 -24.92
C VAL A 268 3.58 2.41 -23.46
N SER A 269 2.68 2.02 -22.56
CA SER A 269 2.79 2.30 -21.14
C SER A 269 1.96 1.31 -20.33
N TYR A 270 2.43 0.98 -19.12
CA TYR A 270 1.61 0.28 -18.12
C TYR A 270 0.23 0.95 -17.95
N ASN A 271 0.18 2.29 -17.95
CA ASN A 271 -1.04 3.07 -17.73
C ASN A 271 -2.09 2.87 -18.85
N THR A 272 -1.71 2.34 -20.02
CA THR A 272 -2.60 2.12 -21.15
C THR A 272 -2.81 0.63 -21.48
N ASP A 273 -1.95 -0.25 -20.96
CA ASP A 273 -1.93 -1.69 -21.30
C ASP A 273 -3.20 -2.44 -20.88
N PHE A 274 -3.85 -2.04 -19.77
CA PHE A 274 -5.11 -2.67 -19.31
C PHE A 274 -6.32 -2.25 -20.14
N ARG A 275 -6.15 -1.32 -21.10
CA ARG A 275 -7.15 -0.89 -22.10
C ARG A 275 -8.51 -0.56 -21.50
N SER A 276 -8.52 0.18 -20.40
CA SER A 276 -9.76 0.63 -19.77
C SER A 276 -9.65 2.09 -19.38
N ASN A 277 -10.67 2.87 -19.68
CA ASN A 277 -10.80 4.23 -19.19
C ASN A 277 -11.45 4.19 -17.81
N LEU A 278 -10.79 4.77 -16.81
CA LEU A 278 -11.27 4.81 -15.44
C LEU A 278 -11.83 6.20 -15.14
N SER A 279 -13.05 6.28 -14.61
CA SER A 279 -13.69 7.55 -14.24
C SER A 279 -14.43 7.46 -12.92
N GLY A 280 -14.23 8.44 -12.04
CA GLY A 280 -15.04 8.60 -10.82
C GLY A 280 -16.43 9.17 -11.10
N VAL A 281 -16.72 9.53 -12.36
CA VAL A 281 -17.95 10.23 -12.79
C VAL A 281 -18.62 9.47 -13.92
N ARG A 282 -19.95 9.32 -13.85
CA ARG A 282 -20.79 8.77 -14.91
C ARG A 282 -21.94 9.72 -15.22
N ASN A 283 -22.04 10.15 -16.49
CA ASN A 283 -23.06 11.09 -16.96
C ASN A 283 -23.12 12.39 -16.13
N GLY A 284 -21.94 12.92 -15.77
CA GLY A 284 -21.82 14.13 -14.95
C GLY A 284 -22.05 13.94 -13.45
N VAL A 285 -22.36 12.73 -12.99
CA VAL A 285 -22.61 12.42 -11.58
C VAL A 285 -21.43 11.63 -11.00
N PRO A 286 -20.75 12.13 -9.95
CA PRO A 286 -19.72 11.39 -9.22
C PRO A 286 -20.27 10.10 -8.60
N ILE A 287 -19.44 9.06 -8.52
CA ILE A 287 -19.78 7.77 -7.92
C ILE A 287 -20.09 7.88 -6.41
N GLY A 288 -19.53 8.90 -5.77
CA GLY A 288 -19.77 9.27 -4.38
C GLY A 288 -19.14 10.63 -4.06
N PRO A 289 -19.27 11.11 -2.81
CA PRO A 289 -18.58 12.31 -2.35
C PRO A 289 -17.07 12.24 -2.61
N GLN A 290 -16.50 13.30 -3.18
CA GLN A 290 -15.08 13.39 -3.50
C GLN A 290 -14.33 14.05 -2.34
N ALA A 291 -13.14 13.55 -2.03
CA ALA A 291 -12.25 14.12 -1.02
C ALA A 291 -11.49 15.34 -1.58
N ALA A 292 -10.53 15.86 -0.82
CA ALA A 292 -9.63 16.90 -1.34
C ALA A 292 -8.72 16.35 -2.45
N SER A 293 -8.30 15.09 -2.32
CA SER A 293 -7.62 14.36 -3.38
C SER A 293 -8.57 14.10 -4.55
N PRO A 294 -8.24 14.52 -5.79
CA PRO A 294 -9.14 14.41 -6.94
C PRO A 294 -9.40 12.95 -7.35
N TRP A 295 -8.58 12.02 -6.90
CA TRP A 295 -8.71 10.59 -7.21
C TRP A 295 -9.59 9.82 -6.19
N LEU A 296 -9.95 10.44 -5.07
CA LEU A 296 -10.56 9.76 -3.93
C LEU A 296 -12.07 10.05 -3.84
N TYR A 297 -12.88 9.01 -4.00
CA TYR A 297 -14.33 9.07 -3.91
C TYR A 297 -14.81 8.07 -2.85
N MET A 298 -15.69 8.53 -1.96
CA MET A 298 -16.28 7.69 -0.92
C MET A 298 -17.30 6.72 -1.54
N TYR A 299 -16.93 5.44 -1.68
CA TYR A 299 -17.83 4.40 -2.17
C TYR A 299 -17.75 3.09 -1.35
N PRO A 300 -18.33 3.06 -0.13
CA PRO A 300 -18.18 1.95 0.82
C PRO A 300 -18.63 0.59 0.29
N ARG A 301 -19.60 0.56 -0.65
CA ARG A 301 -20.05 -0.70 -1.26
C ARG A 301 -18.93 -1.41 -2.01
N GLY A 302 -18.08 -0.66 -2.71
CA GLY A 302 -16.95 -1.23 -3.43
C GLY A 302 -15.94 -1.88 -2.50
N PHE A 303 -15.84 -1.42 -1.25
CA PHE A 303 -14.99 -2.03 -0.25
C PHE A 303 -15.46 -3.45 0.11
N SER A 304 -16.77 -3.61 0.36
CA SER A 304 -17.38 -4.92 0.62
C SER A 304 -17.28 -5.83 -0.61
N ASP A 305 -17.59 -5.32 -1.80
CA ASP A 305 -17.54 -6.08 -3.04
C ASP A 305 -16.12 -6.62 -3.31
N LEU A 306 -15.09 -5.80 -3.07
CA LEU A 306 -13.70 -6.23 -3.21
C LEU A 306 -13.33 -7.34 -2.22
N LEU A 307 -13.74 -7.23 -0.95
CA LEU A 307 -13.47 -8.27 0.05
C LEU A 307 -14.13 -9.61 -0.31
N LEU A 308 -15.37 -9.56 -0.82
CA LEU A 308 -16.07 -10.76 -1.28
C LEU A 308 -15.46 -11.32 -2.56
N TYR A 309 -15.02 -10.46 -3.48
CA TYR A 309 -14.25 -10.88 -4.65
C TYR A 309 -12.97 -11.61 -4.24
N ILE A 310 -12.21 -11.09 -3.27
CA ILE A 310 -11.00 -11.75 -2.78
C ILE A 310 -11.33 -13.11 -2.17
N LYS A 311 -12.38 -13.18 -1.35
CA LYS A 311 -12.86 -14.43 -0.76
C LYS A 311 -13.17 -15.48 -1.83
N GLU A 312 -13.91 -15.11 -2.87
CA GLU A 312 -14.39 -16.03 -3.89
C GLU A 312 -13.32 -16.47 -4.88
N ASN A 313 -12.35 -15.60 -5.19
CA ASN A 313 -11.40 -15.82 -6.29
C ASN A 313 -9.99 -16.23 -5.81
N TYR A 314 -9.65 -15.99 -4.54
CA TYR A 314 -8.30 -16.23 -4.02
C TYR A 314 -8.27 -17.11 -2.75
N GLY A 315 -9.31 -17.90 -2.51
CA GLY A 315 -9.32 -18.91 -1.44
C GLY A 315 -9.54 -18.36 -0.03
N ASN A 316 -10.16 -17.18 0.10
CA ASN A 316 -10.48 -16.53 1.38
C ASN A 316 -9.28 -16.41 2.34
N PRO A 317 -8.17 -15.77 1.92
CA PRO A 317 -6.99 -15.62 2.75
C PRO A 317 -7.32 -14.81 4.02
N THR A 318 -6.46 -14.90 5.04
CA THR A 318 -6.54 -13.98 6.18
C THR A 318 -6.22 -12.57 5.71
N ILE A 319 -7.13 -11.63 5.94
CA ILE A 319 -6.99 -10.22 5.52
C ILE A 319 -6.87 -9.31 6.75
N TYR A 320 -5.97 -8.34 6.67
CA TYR A 320 -5.99 -7.14 7.52
C TYR A 320 -6.19 -5.92 6.62
N ILE A 321 -7.12 -5.02 6.96
CA ILE A 321 -7.23 -3.75 6.23
C ILE A 321 -6.09 -2.86 6.72
N THR A 322 -5.02 -2.74 5.94
CA THR A 322 -3.78 -2.09 6.37
C THR A 322 -3.76 -0.58 6.14
N GLU A 323 -4.66 -0.08 5.28
CA GLU A 323 -4.98 1.34 5.11
C GLU A 323 -6.43 1.52 4.62
N ASN A 324 -7.11 2.53 5.18
CA ASN A 324 -8.36 3.09 4.70
C ASN A 324 -8.49 4.50 5.26
N GLY A 325 -8.82 5.51 4.44
CA GLY A 325 -8.78 6.91 4.88
C GLY A 325 -9.42 7.90 3.90
N PHE A 326 -9.63 9.13 4.37
CA PHE A 326 -10.24 10.23 3.59
C PHE A 326 -9.55 11.56 3.94
N ASP A 327 -9.11 12.30 2.94
CA ASP A 327 -8.34 13.52 3.13
C ASP A 327 -9.17 14.81 3.01
N GLU A 328 -8.64 15.85 3.65
CA GLU A 328 -9.15 17.21 3.54
C GLU A 328 -8.05 18.16 3.09
N ALA A 329 -8.43 19.25 2.42
CA ALA A 329 -7.48 20.25 1.98
C ALA A 329 -6.90 20.98 3.18
N ASN A 330 -5.58 21.17 3.19
CA ASN A 330 -4.93 22.00 4.19
C ASN A 330 -5.30 23.47 3.94
N ASN A 331 -6.04 24.08 4.86
CA ASN A 331 -6.39 25.50 4.80
C ASN A 331 -5.85 26.22 6.05
N MET A 332 -4.69 26.86 5.89
CA MET A 332 -4.00 27.56 6.98
C MET A 332 -4.72 28.83 7.45
N SER A 333 -5.73 29.31 6.71
CA SER A 333 -6.53 30.47 7.10
C SER A 333 -7.65 30.12 8.07
N LEU A 334 -7.96 28.83 8.26
CA LEU A 334 -8.97 28.39 9.21
C LEU A 334 -8.45 28.52 10.65
N PRO A 335 -9.26 29.05 11.59
CA PRO A 335 -8.97 28.91 13.01
C PRO A 335 -8.84 27.44 13.39
N LEU A 336 -7.95 27.12 14.33
CA LEU A 336 -7.69 25.74 14.76
C LEU A 336 -8.98 24.98 15.10
N GLN A 337 -9.91 25.61 15.83
CA GLN A 337 -11.18 24.99 16.23
C GLN A 337 -12.06 24.57 15.04
N GLU A 338 -11.95 25.24 13.88
CA GLU A 338 -12.63 24.82 12.66
C GLU A 338 -11.83 23.74 11.91
N ALA A 339 -10.50 23.84 11.91
CA ALA A 339 -9.63 22.84 11.28
C ALA A 339 -9.69 21.45 11.96
N LEU A 340 -10.17 21.38 13.21
CA LEU A 340 -10.39 20.12 13.93
C LEU A 340 -11.74 19.46 13.62
N LYS A 341 -12.65 20.13 12.90
CA LYS A 341 -13.97 19.60 12.55
C LYS A 341 -13.94 18.83 11.24
N ASP A 342 -13.59 17.55 11.32
CA ASP A 342 -13.45 16.65 10.18
C ASP A 342 -14.58 15.62 10.08
N ASP A 343 -15.83 16.07 10.17
CA ASP A 343 -17.00 15.19 10.24
C ASP A 343 -17.16 14.30 8.98
N THR A 344 -16.63 14.74 7.83
CA THR A 344 -16.60 13.94 6.60
C THR A 344 -15.71 12.69 6.74
N ARG A 345 -14.64 12.77 7.53
CA ARG A 345 -13.76 11.63 7.85
C ARG A 345 -14.46 10.65 8.79
N ILE A 346 -15.25 11.14 9.75
CA ILE A 346 -16.12 10.29 10.59
C ILE A 346 -17.11 9.54 9.70
N GLU A 347 -17.82 10.26 8.82
CA GLU A 347 -18.78 9.65 7.90
C GLU A 347 -18.14 8.58 7.01
N TYR A 348 -16.95 8.87 6.46
CA TYR A 348 -16.18 7.93 5.67
C TYR A 348 -15.92 6.63 6.44
N HIS A 349 -15.30 6.72 7.61
CA HIS A 349 -14.92 5.55 8.40
C HIS A 349 -16.12 4.77 8.90
N HIS A 350 -17.16 5.46 9.39
CA HIS A 350 -18.39 4.81 9.85
C HIS A 350 -19.01 3.98 8.72
N ARG A 351 -19.15 4.54 7.51
CA ARG A 351 -19.74 3.82 6.38
C ARG A 351 -18.84 2.66 5.89
N HIS A 352 -17.52 2.83 5.88
CA HIS A 352 -16.59 1.76 5.48
C HIS A 352 -16.52 0.63 6.52
N LEU A 353 -16.61 0.94 7.82
CA LEU A 353 -16.67 -0.07 8.87
C LEU A 353 -17.98 -0.86 8.85
N LEU A 354 -19.11 -0.22 8.51
CA LEU A 354 -20.37 -0.94 8.26
C LEU A 354 -20.27 -1.88 7.05
N ALA A 355 -19.67 -1.42 5.95
CA ALA A 355 -19.44 -2.26 4.77
C ALA A 355 -18.49 -3.43 5.08
N LEU A 356 -17.43 -3.19 5.86
CA LEU A 356 -16.52 -4.23 6.34
C LEU A 356 -17.26 -5.26 7.20
N LEU A 357 -18.09 -4.82 8.15
CA LEU A 357 -18.89 -5.72 8.98
C LEU A 357 -19.83 -6.58 8.13
N SER A 358 -20.43 -6.02 7.07
CA SER A 358 -21.23 -6.79 6.12
C SER A 358 -20.41 -7.88 5.44
N ALA A 359 -19.24 -7.53 4.87
CA ALA A 359 -18.38 -8.51 4.23
C ALA A 359 -17.92 -9.63 5.18
N ILE A 360 -17.62 -9.30 6.44
CA ILE A 360 -17.26 -10.29 7.47
C ILE A 360 -18.44 -11.23 7.74
N ARG A 361 -19.67 -10.70 7.86
CA ARG A 361 -20.89 -11.50 8.02
C ARG A 361 -21.15 -12.42 6.84
N ASP A 362 -20.78 -11.99 5.64
CA ASP A 362 -20.85 -12.77 4.39
C ASP A 362 -19.63 -13.70 4.20
N GLY A 363 -18.78 -13.82 5.22
CA GLY A 363 -17.74 -14.84 5.34
C GLY A 363 -16.33 -14.41 4.92
N ALA A 364 -16.09 -13.13 4.62
CA ALA A 364 -14.74 -12.62 4.38
C ALA A 364 -13.88 -12.75 5.64
N ASN A 365 -12.69 -13.35 5.52
CA ASN A 365 -11.81 -13.62 6.66
C ASN A 365 -10.94 -12.41 7.06
N VAL A 366 -11.58 -11.33 7.52
CA VAL A 366 -10.88 -10.11 7.96
C VAL A 366 -10.61 -10.15 9.47
N LYS A 367 -9.40 -9.74 9.88
CA LYS A 367 -8.90 -9.82 11.27
C LYS A 367 -8.51 -8.49 11.91
N GLY A 368 -8.48 -7.40 11.16
CA GLY A 368 -8.19 -6.09 11.71
C GLY A 368 -8.37 -4.97 10.70
N TYR A 369 -8.37 -3.74 11.22
CA TYR A 369 -8.59 -2.52 10.46
C TYR A 369 -7.66 -1.41 10.96
N PHE A 370 -6.91 -0.80 10.05
CA PHE A 370 -5.98 0.29 10.31
C PHE A 370 -6.42 1.53 9.51
N ALA A 371 -6.75 2.62 10.21
CA ALA A 371 -7.07 3.89 9.58
C ALA A 371 -5.78 4.58 9.07
N TRP A 372 -5.81 5.06 7.83
CA TRP A 372 -4.81 5.99 7.31
C TRP A 372 -5.32 7.43 7.52
N SER A 373 -4.76 8.22 8.44
CA SER A 373 -3.55 7.94 9.25
C SER A 373 -3.68 8.47 10.68
N LEU A 374 -2.75 8.07 11.56
CA LEU A 374 -2.73 8.57 12.95
C LEU A 374 -2.59 10.10 13.01
N LEU A 375 -1.68 10.65 12.20
CA LEU A 375 -1.30 12.06 12.19
C LEU A 375 -1.32 12.61 10.76
N ASP A 376 -1.59 13.90 10.62
CA ASP A 376 -1.28 14.59 9.37
C ASP A 376 0.22 14.45 9.06
N ASN A 377 0.55 14.15 7.81
CA ASN A 377 1.90 13.81 7.40
C ASN A 377 2.19 14.27 5.96
N PHE A 378 3.37 13.90 5.43
CA PHE A 378 3.83 14.25 4.10
C PHE A 378 3.20 13.31 3.05
N GLU A 379 2.21 13.82 2.30
CA GLU A 379 1.47 13.06 1.30
C GLU A 379 2.17 13.09 -0.06
N TRP A 380 3.38 12.55 -0.09
CA TRP A 380 4.17 12.36 -1.31
C TRP A 380 4.29 13.66 -2.15
N VAL A 381 3.89 13.61 -3.42
CA VAL A 381 3.91 14.77 -4.33
C VAL A 381 2.98 15.92 -3.92
N ASN A 382 1.95 15.66 -3.11
CA ASN A 382 1.06 16.69 -2.61
C ASN A 382 1.67 17.43 -1.41
N GLY A 383 2.79 16.94 -0.87
CA GLY A 383 3.44 17.50 0.30
C GLY A 383 2.47 17.61 1.48
N TYR A 384 2.33 18.82 2.02
CA TYR A 384 1.46 19.12 3.16
C TYR A 384 0.19 19.88 2.75
N THR A 385 -0.23 19.78 1.47
CA THR A 385 -1.42 20.49 0.95
C THR A 385 -2.74 19.78 1.26
N ILE A 386 -2.67 18.52 1.70
CA ILE A 386 -3.80 17.69 2.11
C ILE A 386 -3.47 16.98 3.43
N ARG A 387 -4.51 16.54 4.15
CA ARG A 387 -4.45 16.05 5.52
C ARG A 387 -5.28 14.78 5.68
N PHE A 388 -4.63 13.65 5.97
CA PHE A 388 -5.26 12.35 6.23
C PHE A 388 -5.40 12.01 7.73
N GLY A 389 -4.77 12.78 8.61
CA GLY A 389 -4.62 12.39 10.01
C GLY A 389 -5.91 12.46 10.81
N LEU A 390 -6.10 11.51 11.72
CA LEU A 390 -7.08 11.61 12.82
C LEU A 390 -6.67 12.70 13.83
N ASN A 391 -5.37 12.96 13.95
CA ASN A 391 -4.83 14.06 14.75
C ASN A 391 -4.21 15.11 13.84
N PHE A 392 -4.60 16.36 14.03
CA PHE A 392 -4.03 17.51 13.36
C PHE A 392 -2.60 17.74 13.82
N VAL A 393 -1.69 18.05 12.89
CA VAL A 393 -0.32 18.47 13.19
C VAL A 393 -0.16 19.94 12.80
N ASP A 394 0.18 20.77 13.78
CA ASP A 394 0.48 22.19 13.57
C ASP A 394 1.93 22.37 13.12
N TYR A 395 2.11 22.54 11.82
CA TYR A 395 3.43 22.75 11.22
C TYR A 395 4.11 24.06 11.64
N ASN A 396 3.37 25.03 12.17
CA ASN A 396 3.87 26.34 12.58
C ASN A 396 4.10 26.45 14.10
N ASP A 397 3.52 25.55 14.90
CA ASP A 397 3.65 25.53 16.36
C ASP A 397 4.35 24.26 16.85
N GLY A 398 5.61 24.10 16.44
CA GLY A 398 6.48 23.04 16.95
C GLY A 398 5.98 21.62 16.68
N LEU A 399 5.19 21.42 15.61
CA LEU A 399 4.57 20.14 15.26
C LEU A 399 3.59 19.62 16.33
N LYS A 400 2.94 20.49 17.12
CA LYS A 400 1.98 20.04 18.14
C LYS A 400 0.84 19.21 17.54
N ARG A 401 0.38 18.21 18.29
CA ARG A 401 -0.73 17.33 17.91
C ARG A 401 -2.02 17.78 18.58
N TYR A 402 -3.09 17.90 17.80
CA TYR A 402 -4.42 18.22 18.27
C TYR A 402 -5.41 17.17 17.75
N PRO A 403 -6.08 16.40 18.63
CA PRO A 403 -7.09 15.43 18.19
C PRO A 403 -8.21 16.13 17.44
N LYS A 404 -8.57 15.62 16.25
CA LYS A 404 -9.74 16.09 15.49
C LYS A 404 -11.03 15.41 16.01
N ASN A 405 -12.19 15.84 15.52
CA ASN A 405 -13.46 15.17 15.83
C ASN A 405 -13.40 13.66 15.54
N SER A 406 -12.76 13.26 14.45
CA SER A 406 -12.59 11.84 14.10
C SER A 406 -11.75 11.05 15.11
N ALA A 407 -10.73 11.64 15.73
CA ALA A 407 -9.98 10.99 16.80
C ALA A 407 -10.85 10.77 18.05
N HIS A 408 -11.67 11.76 18.41
CA HIS A 408 -12.63 11.61 19.50
C HIS A 408 -13.69 10.55 19.20
N TRP A 409 -14.23 10.53 17.98
CA TRP A 409 -15.17 9.51 17.54
C TRP A 409 -14.58 8.10 17.59
N PHE A 410 -13.35 7.90 17.12
CA PHE A 410 -12.67 6.59 17.21
C PHE A 410 -12.44 6.18 18.66
N LYS A 411 -12.10 7.13 19.54
CA LYS A 411 -11.95 6.87 20.97
C LYS A 411 -13.25 6.33 21.57
N GLU A 412 -14.38 6.94 21.27
CA GLU A 412 -15.69 6.47 21.73
C GLU A 412 -16.06 5.12 21.11
N PHE A 413 -15.81 4.95 19.80
CA PHE A 413 -16.07 3.70 19.08
C PHE A 413 -15.28 2.50 19.64
N LEU A 414 -14.05 2.73 20.10
CA LEU A 414 -13.15 1.70 20.64
C LEU A 414 -13.31 1.49 22.15
N GLN A 415 -14.03 2.38 22.85
CA GLN A 415 -14.35 2.19 24.26
C GLN A 415 -15.41 1.08 24.41
N LYS A 416 -15.05 0.06 25.20
CA LYS A 416 -15.95 -1.05 25.55
C LYS A 416 -16.72 -0.78 26.83
#